data_AF-A0A1D1ZGQ7-F1
#
_entry.id   AF-A0A1D1ZGQ7-F1
#
_cell.length_a   1.000
_cell.length_b   1.000
_cell.length_c   1.000
_cell.angle_alpha   90.00
_cell.angle_beta   90.00
_cell.angle_gamma   90.00
#
_symmetry.space_group_name_H-M   'P 1'
#
loop_
_entity.id
_entity.type
_entity.pdbx_description
1 polymer ?
#
loop_
_entity_poly.entity_id
_entity_poly.type
_entity_poly.pdbx_seq_one_letter_code
_entity_poly.pdbx_strand_id
1 'polypeptide(L)'
;MSSNRLTSQGCEHLNQCFPVLLSTTKEAFDLKDCQPISLLNGTHKIIKKILTIKLGERVPRVIEDNKFAFIKGKICKDAFLMAHEAILSMKSSKKEGLVCKLDFNKAYDRVAW
;
A
#
# COMPACT_ATOMS: atom_id res chain seq x y z
N MET A 1 30.19 34.94 -11.72
CA MET A 1 29.91 33.49 -11.60
C MET A 1 28.93 33.26 -10.45
N SER A 2 27.71 33.74 -10.62
CA SER A 2 26.75 33.96 -9.54
C SER A 2 25.36 33.63 -10.06
N SER A 3 25.09 32.35 -10.28
CA SER A 3 23.75 31.85 -10.57
C SER A 3 23.79 30.35 -10.31
N ASN A 4 23.16 29.91 -9.21
CA ASN A 4 22.79 28.51 -8.87
C ASN A 4 22.28 28.37 -7.44
N ARG A 5 22.17 29.46 -6.66
CA ARG A 5 21.74 29.43 -5.24
C ARG A 5 20.27 29.79 -5.02
N LEU A 6 19.46 29.88 -6.09
CA LEU A 6 18.02 30.25 -6.01
C LEU A 6 17.06 29.05 -6.13
N THR A 7 17.55 27.84 -6.41
CA THR A 7 16.70 26.65 -6.57
C THR A 7 16.51 25.84 -5.28
N SER A 8 17.31 26.08 -4.23
CA SER A 8 17.18 25.32 -2.96
C SER A 8 16.10 25.88 -2.03
N GLN A 9 15.91 27.20 -1.99
CA GLN A 9 15.00 27.85 -1.02
C GLN A 9 13.51 27.72 -1.36
N GLY A 10 13.14 27.48 -2.62
CA GLY A 10 11.74 27.38 -3.04
C GLY A 10 11.07 26.03 -2.72
N CYS A 11 11.85 24.98 -2.44
CA CYS A 11 11.36 23.60 -2.35
C CYS A 11 11.41 23.00 -0.93
N GLU A 12 11.94 23.71 0.06
CA GLU A 12 12.06 23.19 1.44
C GLU A 12 10.68 22.91 2.07
N HIS A 13 9.68 23.75 1.75
CA HIS A 13 8.29 23.54 2.18
C HIS A 13 7.61 22.36 1.50
N LEU A 14 8.15 21.88 0.37
CA LEU A 14 7.57 20.71 -0.29
C LEU A 14 7.83 19.48 0.57
N ASN A 15 9.05 19.29 1.08
CA ASN A 15 9.45 18.11 1.86
C ASN A 15 8.93 18.09 3.32
N GLN A 16 8.00 18.98 3.66
CA GLN A 16 7.38 19.02 4.99
C GLN A 16 6.22 18.02 5.08
N CYS A 17 6.20 17.28 6.18
CA CYS A 17 5.13 16.37 6.53
C CYS A 17 4.84 16.45 8.03
N PHE A 18 3.56 16.42 8.39
CA PHE A 18 3.12 16.41 9.78
C PHE A 18 2.69 14.98 10.17
N PRO A 19 3.46 14.27 11.01
CA PRO A 19 3.06 12.96 11.49
C PRO A 19 1.94 13.09 12.52
N VAL A 20 0.87 12.31 12.35
CA VAL A 20 -0.23 12.18 13.29
C VAL A 20 -0.36 10.71 13.68
N LEU A 21 -0.46 10.43 14.97
CA LEU A 21 -0.66 9.07 15.47
C LEU A 21 -2.16 8.73 15.48
N LEU A 22 -2.52 7.61 14.88
CA LEU A 22 -3.85 7.02 15.01
C LEU A 22 -3.78 5.72 15.80
N SER A 23 -4.65 5.55 16.78
CA SER A 23 -4.81 4.29 17.50
C SER A 23 -5.58 3.28 16.66
N THR A 24 -5.08 2.05 16.57
CA THR A 24 -5.78 0.97 15.84
C THR A 24 -6.85 0.28 16.68
N THR A 25 -6.81 0.44 18.00
CA THR A 25 -7.72 -0.17 18.97
C THR A 25 -8.33 0.91 19.87
N LYS A 26 -9.48 0.61 20.47
CA LYS A 26 -10.15 1.50 21.45
C LYS A 26 -9.36 1.67 22.74
N GLU A 27 -8.43 0.75 23.01
CA GLU A 27 -7.59 0.69 24.19
C GLU A 27 -6.11 0.61 23.76
N ALA A 28 -5.62 1.65 23.11
CA ALA A 28 -4.21 1.76 22.80
C ALA A 28 -3.45 2.17 24.08
N PHE A 29 -2.79 1.22 24.73
CA PHE A 29 -2.00 1.45 25.95
C PHE A 29 -0.53 1.74 25.67
N ASP A 30 0.01 1.30 24.52
CA ASP A 30 1.41 1.50 24.13
C ASP A 30 1.50 2.26 22.79
N LEU A 31 2.52 3.10 22.64
CA LEU A 31 2.81 3.85 21.40
C LEU A 31 3.04 2.92 20.20
N LYS A 32 3.39 1.66 20.46
CA LYS A 32 3.61 0.63 19.43
C LYS A 32 2.33 0.23 18.69
N ASP A 33 1.17 0.41 19.32
CA ASP A 33 -0.16 0.13 18.80
C ASP A 33 -0.75 1.31 18.00
N CYS A 34 -0.05 2.44 18.00
CA CYS A 34 -0.38 3.57 17.15
C CYS A 34 0.32 3.44 15.80
N GLN A 35 -0.41 3.75 14.73
CA GLN A 35 0.16 3.88 13.39
C GLN A 35 0.37 5.36 13.06
N PRO A 36 1.61 5.77 12.72
CA PRO A 36 1.86 7.13 12.26
C PRO A 36 1.30 7.31 10.84
N ILE A 37 0.44 8.30 10.67
CA ILE A 37 0.01 8.79 9.36
C ILE A 37 0.72 10.10 9.06
N SER A 38 1.33 10.15 7.88
CA SER A 38 1.98 11.32 7.34
C SER A 38 0.97 12.23 6.64
N LEU A 39 0.63 13.38 7.24
CA LEU A 39 -0.14 14.42 6.57
C LEU A 39 0.78 15.21 5.64
N LEU A 40 0.60 14.98 4.34
CA LEU A 40 1.37 15.62 3.28
C LEU A 40 0.70 16.90 2.79
N ASN A 41 1.54 17.87 2.41
CA ASN A 41 1.11 19.11 1.75
C ASN A 41 0.33 18.83 0.44
N GLY A 42 -0.57 19.73 0.05
CA GLY A 42 -1.44 19.55 -1.13
C GLY A 42 -0.67 19.24 -2.43
N THR A 43 0.49 19.87 -2.62
CA THR A 43 1.39 19.62 -3.76
C THR A 43 1.87 18.16 -3.80
N HIS A 44 2.22 17.57 -2.65
CA HIS A 44 2.61 16.17 -2.57
C HIS A 44 1.47 15.21 -2.93
N LYS A 45 0.23 15.55 -2.56
CA LYS A 45 -0.95 14.76 -2.96
C LYS A 45 -1.13 14.77 -4.47
N ILE A 46 -0.90 15.90 -5.13
CA ILE A 46 -0.96 16.03 -6.59
C ILE A 46 0.12 15.17 -7.26
N ILE A 47 1.38 15.29 -6.83
CA ILE A 47 2.49 14.50 -7.37
C ILE A 47 2.22 12.99 -7.19
N LYS A 48 1.82 12.58 -5.98
CA LYS A 48 1.46 11.20 -5.67
C LYS A 48 0.32 10.71 -6.58
N LYS A 49 -0.72 11.51 -6.80
CA LYS A 49 -1.84 11.15 -7.68
C LYS A 49 -1.40 10.94 -9.12
N ILE A 50 -0.56 11.82 -9.66
CA ILE A 50 0.00 11.69 -11.02
C ILE A 50 0.80 10.38 -11.12
N LEU A 51 1.66 10.11 -10.13
CA LEU A 51 2.45 8.87 -10.09
C LEU A 51 1.55 7.64 -10.02
N THR A 52 0.53 7.64 -9.16
CA THR A 52 -0.42 6.53 -9.05
C THR A 52 -1.17 6.27 -10.35
N ILE A 53 -1.58 7.32 -11.09
CA ILE A 53 -2.25 7.14 -12.38
C ILE A 53 -1.30 6.47 -13.39
N LYS A 54 -0.09 7.02 -13.54
CA LYS A 54 0.91 6.48 -14.48
C LYS A 54 1.34 5.05 -14.14
N LEU A 55 1.56 4.76 -12.86
CA LEU A 55 1.89 3.41 -12.41
C LEU A 55 0.69 2.47 -12.57
N GLY A 56 -0.53 2.93 -12.32
CA GLY A 56 -1.74 2.13 -12.48
C GLY A 56 -1.93 1.57 -13.89
N GLU A 57 -1.40 2.23 -14.93
CA GLU A 57 -1.42 1.75 -16.31
C GLU A 57 -0.36 0.66 -16.59
N ARG A 58 0.73 0.64 -15.82
CA ARG A 58 1.89 -0.23 -16.05
C ARG A 58 1.98 -1.41 -15.09
N VAL A 59 1.59 -1.22 -13.83
CA VAL A 59 1.59 -2.24 -12.77
C VAL A 59 0.87 -3.53 -13.19
N PRO A 60 -0.30 -3.50 -13.88
CA PRO A 60 -0.97 -4.71 -14.36
C PRO A 60 -0.11 -5.62 -15.25
N ARG A 61 0.95 -5.09 -15.89
CA ARG A 61 1.83 -5.87 -16.77
C ARG A 61 2.92 -6.65 -16.01
N VAL A 62 3.17 -6.31 -14.75
CA VAL A 62 4.26 -6.85 -13.94
C VAL A 62 3.74 -7.72 -12.79
N ILE A 63 2.47 -7.57 -12.44
CA ILE A 63 1.81 -8.35 -11.39
C ILE A 63 1.18 -9.61 -11.97
N GLU A 64 1.10 -10.64 -11.13
CA GLU A 64 0.34 -11.85 -11.42
C GLU A 64 -1.18 -11.60 -11.29
N ASP A 65 -1.97 -12.39 -12.02
CA ASP A 65 -3.43 -12.29 -12.03
C ASP A 65 -4.09 -12.64 -10.69
N ASN A 66 -3.39 -13.40 -9.84
CA ASN A 66 -3.80 -13.74 -8.47
C ASN A 66 -3.64 -12.58 -7.46
N LYS A 67 -3.11 -11.42 -7.87
CA LYS A 67 -3.03 -10.22 -7.03
C LYS A 67 -4.30 -9.39 -7.18
N PHE A 68 -4.99 -9.20 -6.05
CA PHE A 68 -6.29 -8.51 -5.99
C PHE A 68 -6.25 -7.17 -5.27
N ALA A 69 -5.31 -6.99 -4.34
CA ALA A 69 -5.20 -5.75 -3.58
C ALA A 69 -4.56 -4.64 -4.42
N PHE A 70 -5.06 -3.41 -4.27
CA PHE A 70 -4.53 -2.18 -4.89
C PHE A 70 -4.51 -2.16 -6.43
N ILE A 71 -5.24 -3.05 -7.09
CA ILE A 71 -5.38 -3.08 -8.56
C ILE A 71 -6.72 -2.46 -8.96
N LYS A 72 -6.67 -1.52 -9.91
CA LYS A 72 -7.89 -0.88 -10.44
C LYS A 72 -8.80 -1.95 -11.07
N GLY A 73 -10.06 -1.99 -10.64
CA GLY A 73 -11.06 -2.91 -11.18
C GLY A 73 -11.14 -4.28 -10.47
N LYS A 74 -10.19 -4.61 -9.58
CA LYS A 74 -10.30 -5.77 -8.70
C LYS A 74 -10.79 -5.34 -7.32
N ILE A 75 -11.73 -6.10 -6.77
CA ILE A 75 -12.28 -5.88 -5.43
C ILE A 75 -11.98 -7.08 -4.53
N CYS A 76 -12.07 -6.89 -3.21
CA CYS A 76 -11.81 -7.96 -2.23
C CYS A 76 -12.65 -9.23 -2.46
N LYS A 77 -13.87 -9.07 -3.00
CA LYS A 77 -14.76 -10.19 -3.33
C LYS A 77 -14.15 -11.12 -4.38
N ASP A 78 -13.41 -10.59 -5.34
CA ASP A 78 -12.79 -11.40 -6.40
C ASP A 78 -11.71 -12.32 -5.81
N ALA A 79 -10.95 -11.80 -4.83
CA ALA A 79 -9.96 -12.59 -4.10
C ALA A 79 -10.61 -13.73 -3.29
N PHE A 80 -11.71 -13.41 -2.60
CA PHE A 80 -12.48 -14.39 -1.84
C PHE A 80 -13.06 -15.47 -2.75
N LEU A 81 -13.63 -15.09 -3.89
CA LEU A 81 -14.20 -16.02 -4.85
C LEU A 81 -13.13 -16.97 -5.41
N MET A 82 -11.98 -16.44 -5.82
CA MET A 82 -10.87 -17.27 -6.32
C MET A 82 -10.39 -18.27 -5.25
N ALA A 83 -10.25 -17.83 -4.00
CA ALA A 83 -9.86 -18.73 -2.90
C ALA A 83 -10.91 -19.82 -2.63
N HIS A 84 -12.19 -19.45 -2.67
CA HIS A 84 -13.30 -20.38 -2.47
C HIS A 84 -13.36 -21.44 -3.57
N GLU A 85 -13.23 -21.03 -4.84
CA GLU A 85 -13.18 -21.95 -5.98
C GLU A 85 -11.99 -22.91 -5.91
N ALA A 86 -10.81 -22.42 -5.49
CA ALA A 86 -9.63 -23.27 -5.30
C ALA A 86 -9.87 -24.38 -4.25
N ILE A 87 -10.49 -24.03 -3.11
CA ILE A 87 -10.84 -24.99 -2.05
C ILE A 87 -11.88 -26.01 -2.55
N LEU A 88 -12.92 -25.54 -3.24
CA LEU A 88 -13.95 -26.42 -3.80
C LEU A 88 -13.38 -27.39 -4.83
N SER A 89 -12.50 -26.92 -5.71
CA SER A 89 -11.84 -27.74 -6.73
C SER A 89 -10.98 -28.85 -6.11
N MET A 90 -10.24 -28.52 -5.05
CA MET A 90 -9.44 -29.47 -4.28
C MET A 90 -10.32 -30.54 -3.59
N LYS A 91 -11.44 -30.11 -2.98
CA LYS A 91 -12.41 -31.01 -2.36
C LYS A 91 -13.06 -31.95 -3.39
N SER A 92 -13.44 -31.43 -4.55
CA SER A 92 -14.01 -32.24 -5.65
C SER A 92 -13.01 -33.26 -6.19
N SER A 93 -11.74 -32.87 -6.27
CA SER A 93 -10.65 -33.75 -6.72
C SER A 93 -10.19 -34.77 -5.67
N LYS A 94 -10.78 -34.77 -4.46
CA LYS A 94 -10.36 -35.58 -3.30
C LYS A 94 -8.86 -35.48 -3.00
N LYS A 95 -8.24 -34.34 -3.30
CA LYS A 95 -6.83 -34.08 -3.00
C LYS A 95 -6.73 -33.48 -1.61
N GLU A 96 -5.82 -34.01 -0.82
CA GLU A 96 -5.41 -33.37 0.42
C GLU A 96 -4.63 -32.09 0.09
N GLY A 97 -4.85 -31.03 0.87
CA GLY A 97 -4.08 -29.81 0.72
C GLY A 97 -4.23 -28.88 1.92
N LEU A 98 -3.36 -27.88 1.95
CA LEU A 98 -3.17 -26.97 3.06
C LEU A 98 -3.49 -25.54 2.62
N VAL A 99 -4.20 -24.80 3.48
CA VAL A 99 -4.44 -23.36 3.30
C VAL A 99 -3.58 -22.59 4.29
N CYS A 100 -2.65 -21.79 3.78
CA CYS A 100 -1.78 -20.94 4.59
C CYS A 100 -2.25 -19.49 4.53
N LYS A 101 -2.60 -18.92 5.69
CA LYS A 101 -2.85 -17.48 5.82
C LYS A 101 -1.58 -16.79 6.28
N LEU A 102 -1.05 -15.90 5.44
CA LEU A 102 0.14 -15.10 5.72
C LEU A 102 -0.25 -13.62 5.85
N ASP A 103 0.22 -12.97 6.91
CA ASP A 103 -0.03 -11.55 7.18
C ASP A 103 1.30 -10.86 7.53
N PHE A 104 1.51 -9.64 7.02
CA PHE A 104 2.74 -8.88 7.22
C PHE A 104 2.50 -7.70 8.17
N ASN A 105 3.08 -7.78 9.36
CA ASN A 105 3.05 -6.68 10.32
C ASN A 105 3.87 -5.48 9.80
N LYS A 106 3.22 -4.31 9.68
CA LYS A 106 3.83 -3.04 9.25
C LYS A 106 4.59 -3.18 7.93
N ALA A 107 3.93 -3.74 6.91
CA ALA A 107 4.54 -4.07 5.62
C ALA A 107 5.30 -2.90 4.96
N TYR A 108 4.80 -1.67 5.08
CA TYR A 108 5.44 -0.48 4.50
C TYR A 108 6.72 -0.05 5.24
N ASP A 109 6.82 -0.32 6.53
CA ASP A 109 7.99 0.04 7.35
C ASP A 109 9.16 -0.94 7.15
N ARG A 110 8.85 -2.14 6.63
CA ARG A 110 9.83 -3.22 6.40
C ARG A 110 10.44 -3.21 5.00
N VAL A 111 10.07 -2.25 4.16
CA VAL A 111 10.68 -2.10 2.83
C VAL A 111 12.10 -1.57 2.99
N ALA A 112 13.09 -2.35 2.54
CA ALA A 112 14.46 -1.86 2.39
C ALA A 112 14.51 -0.95 1.14
N TRP A 113 14.76 0.33 1.37
CA TRP A 113 14.83 1.37 0.34
C TRP A 113 16.24 1.47 -0.27
#